data_AF-A0A317CRL3-F1
#
_entry.id   AF-A0A317CRL3-F1
#
_cell.length_a   1.000
_cell.length_b   1.000
_cell.length_c   1.000
_cell.angle_alpha   90.00
_cell.angle_beta   90.00
_cell.angle_gamma   90.00
#
_symmetry.space_group_name_H-M   'P 1'
#
loop_
_entity.id
_entity.type
_entity.pdbx_description
1 polymer ?
#
loop_
_entity_poly.entity_id
_entity_poly.type
_entity_poly.pdbx_seq_one_letter_code
_entity_poly.pdbx_strand_id
1 'polypeptide(L)'
;MQKSPLHILIVGLSVPQHAALISDCKRVDNTVRINEQPLSASEFKSVLLKSSVDTIFIKRKPEASLDSLYPVLKKNNPDCIVVELIEPPVSLLQADELIDLQSCKIIFDRSHAEFYLALQFVMQYTRLKIDFRRCKSLLFLSERRASRLVNSSSVAIAYLHQGKILHANIPFLVMFKADSVKEFKRFPLLKLIDDEEHKIFASYLSEVRQSPEYKTELTLTLKRVTGAPFYAKVYVSPVVIRDQRCYQMWVEELPQDSKPEMIPVAKSLNVWDMPMEQSDTIQVNPFDRVLSKSGDQKYKETNVDVMLDALQHDELVQLRQKELYVSGQGALNYVLLDLDVMPDEFKKINTLLGKMPEVSSNPKIYGQFWDQLLYRMVCDELLHESSNERVYLVNLSVGMITDTESVMWLFKMLQLLKSKSIQLMLLVDAQISMNRIPQTQKVIDVLRRSGCKIALNNFSVDTTPLFLYRRIQPEVVFLDSEWLDVLKEKPDGNMFLSRFVQQIEGRGVSVFIPHAIQKSQNRLLVLSGASFGQEKTAQDCA
;
A
#
# COMPACT_ATOMS: atom_id res chain seq x y z
N MET A 1 12.79 16.35 -22.03
CA MET A 1 12.51 15.11 -22.81
C MET A 1 13.41 15.11 -24.04
N GLN A 2 14.27 14.10 -24.21
CA GLN A 2 15.05 13.95 -25.44
C GLN A 2 14.10 13.81 -26.64
N LYS A 3 14.36 14.59 -27.69
CA LYS A 3 13.62 14.59 -28.94
C LYS A 3 13.81 13.24 -29.64
N SER A 4 12.75 12.45 -29.80
CA SER A 4 12.81 11.20 -30.56
C SER A 4 13.12 11.51 -32.02
N PRO A 5 14.01 10.74 -32.68
CA PRO A 5 14.38 11.01 -34.05
C PRO A 5 13.22 10.73 -34.99
N LEU A 6 12.95 11.67 -35.91
CA LEU A 6 11.94 11.50 -36.96
C LEU A 6 12.46 10.55 -38.03
N HIS A 7 11.72 9.50 -38.35
CA HIS A 7 12.09 8.56 -39.40
C HIS A 7 11.45 8.99 -40.73
N ILE A 8 12.28 9.55 -41.61
CA ILE A 8 11.86 10.07 -42.91
C ILE A 8 12.43 9.20 -44.02
N LEU A 9 11.59 8.84 -44.98
CA LEU A 9 11.97 8.03 -46.12
C LEU A 9 11.71 8.79 -47.41
N ILE A 10 12.75 8.94 -48.23
CA ILE A 10 12.69 9.68 -49.50
C ILE A 10 12.75 8.70 -50.67
N VAL A 11 11.81 8.82 -51.61
CA VAL A 11 11.67 7.94 -52.78
C VAL A 11 11.56 8.76 -54.08
N GLY A 12 12.20 8.28 -55.14
CA GLY A 12 11.98 8.77 -56.50
C GLY A 12 12.75 10.03 -56.89
N LEU A 13 13.66 10.52 -56.04
CA LEU A 13 14.56 11.63 -56.36
C LEU A 13 15.89 11.14 -56.96
N SER A 14 16.48 11.95 -57.85
CA SER A 14 17.84 11.71 -58.34
C SER A 14 18.88 11.88 -57.22
N VAL A 15 20.05 11.26 -57.33
CA VAL A 15 21.14 11.36 -56.32
C VAL A 15 21.45 12.80 -55.89
N PRO A 16 21.57 13.81 -56.79
CA PRO A 16 21.80 15.19 -56.36
C PRO A 16 20.58 15.84 -55.69
N GLN A 17 19.37 15.56 -56.17
CA GLN A 17 18.12 16.09 -55.58
C GLN A 17 17.84 15.47 -54.20
N HIS A 18 18.23 14.22 -54.00
CA HIS A 18 18.10 13.49 -52.74
C HIS A 18 19.07 14.03 -51.67
N ALA A 19 20.35 14.24 -52.02
CA ALA A 19 21.33 14.89 -51.14
C ALA A 19 20.93 16.33 -50.77
N ALA A 20 20.37 17.06 -51.72
CA ALA A 20 19.83 18.40 -51.50
C ALA A 20 18.69 18.40 -50.47
N LEU A 21 17.69 17.52 -50.63
CA LEU A 21 16.56 17.45 -49.70
C LEU A 21 16.98 16.97 -48.31
N ILE A 22 17.97 16.07 -48.21
CA ILE A 22 18.58 15.70 -46.92
C ILE A 22 19.16 16.94 -46.23
N SER A 23 19.89 17.78 -46.96
CA SER A 23 20.49 18.99 -46.39
C SER A 23 19.42 19.99 -45.92
N ASP A 24 18.33 20.12 -46.68
CA ASP A 24 17.24 21.04 -46.35
C ASP A 24 16.41 20.52 -45.15
N CYS A 25 16.14 19.21 -45.07
CA CYS A 25 15.52 18.59 -43.89
C CYS A 25 16.39 18.71 -42.64
N LYS A 26 17.71 18.51 -42.75
CA LYS A 26 18.64 18.66 -41.62
C LYS A 26 18.73 20.12 -41.15
N ARG A 27 18.67 21.11 -42.05
CA ARG A 27 18.60 22.53 -41.70
C ARG A 27 17.37 22.87 -40.86
N VAL A 28 16.23 22.22 -41.13
CA VAL A 28 14.98 22.43 -40.39
C VAL A 28 14.99 21.67 -39.06
N ASP A 29 15.45 20.42 -39.04
CA ASP A 29 15.56 19.62 -37.83
C ASP A 29 16.78 18.67 -37.89
N ASN A 30 17.74 18.86 -36.97
CA ASN A 30 18.95 18.04 -36.88
C ASN A 30 18.68 16.61 -36.36
N THR A 31 17.49 16.33 -35.80
CA THR A 31 17.17 15.04 -35.16
C THR A 31 16.58 14.00 -36.12
N VAL A 32 16.62 14.23 -37.42
CA VAL A 32 15.97 13.38 -38.43
C VAL A 32 16.87 12.22 -38.86
N ARG A 33 16.31 11.01 -38.92
CA ARG A 33 16.91 9.84 -39.57
C ARG A 33 16.33 9.70 -40.98
N ILE A 34 17.19 9.92 -41.97
CA ILE A 34 16.84 9.88 -43.40
C ILE A 34 17.62 8.74 -44.07
N ASN A 35 17.05 8.12 -45.09
CA ASN A 35 17.79 7.20 -45.95
C ASN A 35 18.96 7.92 -46.64
N GLU A 36 20.17 7.36 -46.58
CA GLU A 36 21.36 7.97 -47.19
C GLU A 36 21.44 7.76 -48.71
N GLN A 37 20.72 6.76 -49.23
CA GLN A 37 20.66 6.45 -50.67
C GLN A 37 19.21 6.43 -51.19
N PRO A 38 18.97 6.83 -52.45
CA PRO A 38 17.67 6.74 -53.07
C PRO A 38 17.24 5.27 -53.21
N LEU A 39 16.06 4.95 -52.70
CA LEU A 39 15.56 3.56 -52.64
C LEU A 39 14.96 3.10 -53.97
N SER A 40 15.29 1.87 -54.38
CA SER A 40 14.63 1.19 -55.50
C SER A 40 13.26 0.62 -55.09
N ALA A 41 12.36 0.39 -56.06
CA ALA A 41 10.97 -0.04 -55.78
C ALA A 41 10.86 -1.41 -55.06
N SER A 42 11.82 -2.32 -55.26
CA SER A 42 11.91 -3.62 -54.58
C SER A 42 12.40 -3.49 -53.13
N GLU A 43 13.39 -2.63 -52.91
CA GLU A 43 13.96 -2.34 -51.59
C GLU A 43 12.97 -1.60 -50.70
N PHE A 44 12.15 -0.72 -51.29
CA PHE A 44 11.10 0.03 -50.59
C PHE A 44 10.17 -0.87 -49.76
N LYS A 45 9.67 -1.98 -50.35
CA LYS A 45 8.79 -2.93 -49.63
C LYS A 45 9.51 -3.58 -48.44
N SER A 46 10.80 -3.88 -48.60
CA SER A 46 11.61 -4.50 -47.55
C SER A 46 11.91 -3.56 -46.39
N VAL A 47 12.12 -2.26 -46.66
CA VAL A 47 12.40 -1.24 -45.65
C VAL A 47 11.13 -0.90 -44.84
N LEU A 48 9.98 -0.90 -45.50
CA LEU A 48 8.68 -0.63 -44.89
C LEU A 48 8.23 -1.73 -43.91
N LEU A 49 8.70 -2.96 -44.13
CA LEU A 49 8.49 -4.10 -43.21
C LEU A 49 9.48 -4.10 -42.03
N LYS A 50 10.68 -3.54 -42.22
CA LYS A 50 11.77 -3.56 -41.21
C LYS A 50 11.72 -2.37 -40.25
N SER A 51 11.13 -1.24 -40.66
CA SER A 51 11.17 0.01 -39.89
C SER A 51 9.83 0.73 -39.88
N SER A 52 9.48 1.30 -38.72
CA SER A 52 8.35 2.24 -38.60
C SER A 52 8.74 3.57 -39.22
N VAL A 53 8.05 3.97 -40.28
CA VAL A 53 8.32 5.21 -41.02
C VAL A 53 7.24 6.23 -40.65
N ASP A 54 7.66 7.45 -40.34
CA ASP A 54 6.75 8.53 -39.91
C ASP A 54 6.31 9.42 -41.08
N THR A 55 7.21 9.68 -42.03
CA THR A 55 6.93 10.51 -43.20
C THR A 55 7.64 9.98 -44.42
N ILE A 56 6.94 9.93 -45.56
CA ILE A 56 7.50 9.50 -46.84
C ILE A 56 7.42 10.66 -47.83
N PHE A 57 8.55 11.07 -48.39
CA PHE A 57 8.61 12.01 -49.50
C PHE A 57 8.67 11.23 -50.81
N ILE A 58 7.73 11.47 -51.72
CA ILE A 58 7.64 10.82 -53.03
C ILE A 58 7.67 11.88 -54.11
N LYS A 59 8.62 11.79 -55.04
CA LYS A 59 8.56 12.59 -56.28
C LYS A 59 7.52 11.97 -57.22
N ARG A 60 6.46 12.72 -57.56
CA ARG A 60 5.43 12.25 -58.51
C ARG A 60 6.00 12.34 -59.94
N LYS A 61 6.11 11.20 -60.62
CA LYS A 61 6.29 11.17 -62.08
C LYS A 61 4.91 11.16 -62.73
N PRO A 62 4.67 11.92 -63.82
CA PRO A 62 3.35 12.02 -64.46
C PRO A 62 2.80 10.68 -64.99
N GLU A 63 3.64 9.67 -65.18
CA GLU A 63 3.27 8.36 -65.76
C GLU A 63 3.10 7.22 -64.73
N ALA A 64 3.30 7.46 -63.44
CA ALA A 64 3.31 6.40 -62.42
C ALA A 64 2.06 6.45 -61.50
N SER A 65 1.25 5.40 -61.51
CA SER A 65 0.11 5.25 -60.58
C SER A 65 0.60 4.87 -59.18
N LEU A 66 0.16 5.64 -58.18
CA LEU A 66 0.49 5.44 -56.77
C LEU A 66 -0.44 4.41 -56.08
N ASP A 67 -1.40 3.85 -56.82
CA ASP A 67 -2.48 2.97 -56.32
C ASP A 67 -1.97 1.68 -55.65
N SER A 68 -0.77 1.22 -55.99
CA SER A 68 -0.16 0.03 -55.38
C SER A 68 0.54 0.30 -54.04
N LEU A 69 0.88 1.55 -53.74
CA LEU A 69 1.62 1.95 -52.52
C LEU A 69 0.68 2.25 -51.35
N TYR A 70 -0.42 2.95 -51.61
CA TYR A 70 -1.44 3.28 -50.62
C TYR A 70 -2.00 2.07 -49.84
N PRO A 71 -2.34 0.91 -50.46
CA PRO A 71 -2.84 -0.25 -49.72
C PRO A 71 -1.76 -0.91 -48.85
N VAL A 72 -0.50 -0.91 -49.29
CA VAL A 72 0.64 -1.44 -48.52
C VAL A 72 0.91 -0.56 -47.30
N LEU A 73 0.83 0.76 -47.47
CA LEU A 73 0.93 1.73 -46.39
C LEU A 73 -0.23 1.60 -45.40
N LYS A 74 -1.48 1.48 -45.87
CA LYS A 74 -2.65 1.31 -45.00
C LYS A 74 -2.55 0.08 -44.10
N LYS A 75 -1.99 -1.02 -44.62
CA LYS A 75 -1.86 -2.28 -43.88
C LYS A 75 -0.73 -2.24 -42.83
N ASN A 76 0.41 -1.63 -43.16
CA ASN A 76 1.60 -1.69 -42.31
C ASN A 76 1.76 -0.45 -41.41
N ASN A 77 1.40 0.74 -41.89
CA ASN A 77 1.53 2.01 -41.19
C ASN A 77 0.36 2.95 -41.60
N PRO A 78 -0.87 2.76 -41.05
CA PRO A 78 -2.08 3.50 -41.46
C PRO A 78 -2.04 5.01 -41.24
N ASP A 79 -0.93 5.47 -40.67
CA ASP A 79 -0.80 6.70 -39.95
C ASP A 79 0.37 7.54 -40.52
N CYS A 80 1.12 6.99 -41.49
CA CYS A 80 2.22 7.65 -42.19
C CYS A 80 1.72 8.87 -42.98
N ILE A 81 2.48 9.96 -42.96
CA ILE A 81 2.22 11.14 -43.80
C ILE A 81 2.95 10.94 -45.13
N VAL A 82 2.23 11.06 -46.24
CA VAL A 82 2.81 10.96 -47.58
C VAL A 82 2.93 12.37 -48.15
N VAL A 83 4.14 12.78 -48.49
CA VAL A 83 4.44 14.09 -49.05
C VAL A 83 4.79 13.93 -50.52
N GLU A 84 3.91 14.39 -51.40
CA GLU A 84 4.12 14.36 -52.84
C GLU A 84 4.88 15.63 -53.27
N LEU A 85 6.08 15.46 -53.82
CA LEU A 85 6.90 16.52 -54.40
C LEU A 85 6.56 16.69 -55.88
N ILE A 86 6.10 17.88 -56.26
CA ILE A 86 5.67 18.25 -57.62
C ILE A 86 6.64 19.30 -58.19
N GLU A 87 7.18 19.07 -59.39
CA GLU A 87 8.00 20.07 -60.11
C GLU A 87 7.09 20.96 -61.00
N PRO A 88 7.36 22.28 -61.10
CA PRO A 88 6.63 23.15 -62.03
C PRO A 88 6.98 22.84 -63.50
N PRO A 89 6.06 23.10 -64.46
CA PRO A 89 4.75 23.73 -64.30
C PRO A 89 3.69 22.76 -63.79
N VAL A 90 2.82 23.26 -62.91
CA VAL A 90 1.72 22.50 -62.31
C VAL A 90 0.64 22.27 -63.37
N SER A 91 0.78 21.20 -64.16
CA SER A 91 -0.37 20.65 -64.89
C SER A 91 -1.42 20.28 -63.84
N LEU A 92 -2.62 20.83 -63.98
CA LEU A 92 -3.81 20.62 -63.14
C LEU A 92 -3.99 19.13 -62.80
N LEU A 93 -3.42 18.68 -61.69
CA LEU A 93 -3.69 17.35 -61.17
C LEU A 93 -4.93 17.48 -60.32
N GLN A 94 -6.00 16.87 -60.83
CA GLN A 94 -7.30 16.69 -60.17
C GLN A 94 -7.11 16.36 -58.69
N ALA A 95 -8.04 16.86 -57.87
CA ALA A 95 -8.16 16.45 -56.49
C ALA A 95 -8.48 14.95 -56.47
N ASP A 96 -7.44 14.11 -56.47
CA ASP A 96 -7.59 12.67 -56.33
C ASP A 96 -8.40 12.41 -55.06
N GLU A 97 -9.57 11.80 -55.29
CA GLU A 97 -10.65 11.57 -54.35
C GLU A 97 -10.17 10.86 -53.09
N LEU A 98 -10.65 11.35 -51.93
CA LEU A 98 -10.76 10.63 -50.64
C LEU A 98 -9.87 9.38 -50.49
N ILE A 99 -8.55 9.58 -50.46
CA ILE A 99 -7.66 8.56 -49.93
C ILE A 99 -7.64 8.77 -48.42
N ASP A 100 -8.03 7.73 -47.68
CA ASP A 100 -8.05 7.62 -46.21
C ASP A 100 -6.64 7.79 -45.55
N LEU A 101 -5.64 8.23 -46.32
CA LEU A 101 -4.29 8.59 -45.89
C LEU A 101 -4.09 10.11 -46.02
N GLN A 102 -3.47 10.71 -45.02
CA GLN A 102 -3.10 12.13 -45.06
C GLN A 102 -1.95 12.35 -46.05
N SER A 103 -2.27 12.80 -47.26
CA SER A 103 -1.30 13.22 -48.27
C SER A 103 -1.16 14.75 -48.30
N CYS A 104 0.07 15.24 -48.44
CA CYS A 104 0.38 16.66 -48.58
C CYS A 104 1.16 16.85 -49.88
N LYS A 105 0.75 17.81 -50.73
CA LYS A 105 1.45 18.14 -51.97
C LYS A 105 2.35 19.35 -51.72
N ILE A 106 3.65 19.24 -52.01
CA ILE A 106 4.62 20.33 -51.92
C ILE A 106 5.24 20.58 -53.30
N ILE A 107 5.29 21.84 -53.71
CA ILE A 107 6.00 22.25 -54.92
C ILE A 107 7.51 22.21 -54.62
N PHE A 108 8.26 21.38 -55.35
CA PHE A 108 9.70 21.25 -55.18
C PHE A 108 10.42 22.34 -55.97
N ASP A 109 10.48 23.54 -55.39
CA ASP A 109 11.26 24.64 -55.92
C ASP A 109 12.12 25.29 -54.83
N ARG A 110 13.45 25.10 -54.93
CA ARG A 110 14.42 25.57 -53.93
C ARG A 110 14.66 27.08 -53.99
N SER A 111 14.25 27.75 -55.07
CA SER A 111 14.42 29.19 -55.25
C SER A 111 13.36 30.01 -54.51
N HIS A 112 12.22 29.40 -54.21
CA HIS A 112 11.10 30.06 -53.55
C HIS A 112 11.10 29.81 -52.03
N ALA A 113 10.85 30.86 -51.24
CA ALA A 113 10.72 30.76 -49.79
C ALA A 113 9.56 29.85 -49.35
N GLU A 114 8.53 29.73 -50.20
CA GLU A 114 7.34 28.91 -49.97
C GLU A 114 7.67 27.43 -49.76
N PHE A 115 8.70 26.90 -50.45
CA PHE A 115 9.15 25.52 -50.27
C PHE A 115 9.68 25.27 -48.86
N TYR A 116 10.50 26.18 -48.33
CA TYR A 116 11.06 26.05 -46.99
C TYR A 116 9.97 26.17 -45.92
N LEU A 117 9.01 27.07 -46.10
CA LEU A 117 7.85 27.20 -45.20
C LEU A 117 6.97 25.95 -45.22
N ALA A 118 6.68 25.40 -46.40
CA ALA A 118 5.91 24.16 -46.55
C ALA A 118 6.63 22.96 -45.92
N LEU A 119 7.95 22.86 -46.13
CA LEU A 119 8.77 21.83 -45.51
C LEU A 119 8.75 21.94 -43.98
N GLN A 120 8.94 23.16 -43.45
CA GLN A 120 8.89 23.41 -42.01
C GLN A 120 7.53 23.05 -41.42
N PHE A 121 6.43 23.42 -42.08
CA PHE A 121 5.07 23.07 -41.65
C PHE A 121 4.87 21.56 -41.57
N VAL A 122 5.25 20.82 -42.63
CA VAL A 122 5.10 19.36 -42.65
C VAL A 122 5.92 18.70 -41.54
N MET A 123 7.16 19.14 -41.34
CA MET A 123 8.01 18.60 -40.26
C MET A 123 7.41 18.86 -38.87
N GLN A 124 6.90 20.07 -38.62
CA GLN A 124 6.23 20.40 -37.37
C GLN A 124 4.95 19.59 -37.17
N TYR A 125 4.14 19.42 -38.22
CA TYR A 125 2.90 18.66 -38.18
C TYR A 125 3.16 17.17 -37.92
N THR A 126 4.14 16.56 -38.60
CA THR A 126 4.56 15.17 -38.34
C THR A 126 4.94 14.98 -36.88
N ARG A 127 5.71 15.91 -36.33
CA ARG A 127 6.16 15.87 -34.94
C ARG A 127 4.99 15.93 -33.97
N LEU A 128 4.08 16.89 -34.17
CA LEU A 128 2.87 17.03 -33.37
C LEU A 128 2.03 15.73 -33.42
N LYS A 129 1.93 15.09 -34.58
CA LYS A 129 1.20 13.82 -34.75
C LYS A 129 1.85 12.67 -33.98
N ILE A 130 3.17 12.53 -34.03
CA ILE A 130 3.90 11.50 -33.26
C ILE A 130 3.75 11.73 -31.76
N ASP A 131 3.94 12.97 -31.32
CA ASP A 131 3.80 13.34 -29.91
C ASP A 131 2.36 13.08 -29.43
N PHE A 132 1.36 13.42 -30.24
CA PHE A 132 -0.05 13.12 -29.96
C PHE A 132 -0.30 11.61 -29.81
N ARG A 133 0.26 10.76 -30.70
CA ARG A 133 0.15 9.29 -30.58
C ARG A 133 0.81 8.77 -29.32
N ARG A 134 2.01 9.27 -29.00
CA ARG A 134 2.75 8.90 -27.81
C ARG A 134 1.95 9.27 -26.56
N CYS A 135 1.42 10.48 -26.49
CA CYS A 135 0.55 10.93 -25.41
C CYS A 135 -0.70 10.06 -25.30
N LYS A 136 -1.38 9.76 -26.41
CA LYS A 136 -2.56 8.88 -26.45
C LYS A 136 -2.24 7.46 -25.95
N SER A 137 -1.11 6.89 -26.37
CA SER A 137 -0.64 5.58 -25.92
C SER A 137 -0.32 5.58 -24.42
N LEU A 138 0.42 6.59 -23.95
CA LEU A 138 0.76 6.73 -22.53
C LEU A 138 -0.50 6.92 -21.67
N LEU A 139 -1.45 7.73 -22.14
CA LEU A 139 -2.74 7.92 -21.47
C LEU A 139 -3.49 6.59 -21.37
N PHE A 140 -3.60 5.85 -22.48
CA PHE A 140 -4.25 4.53 -22.49
C PHE A 140 -3.58 3.53 -21.53
N LEU A 141 -2.25 3.50 -21.48
CA LEU A 141 -1.51 2.64 -20.54
C LEU A 141 -1.73 3.08 -19.08
N SER A 142 -1.76 4.39 -18.83
CA SER A 142 -2.04 4.96 -17.50
C SER A 142 -3.45 4.61 -17.03
N GLU A 143 -4.47 4.80 -17.87
CA GLU A 143 -5.86 4.41 -17.58
C GLU A 143 -5.98 2.91 -17.32
N ARG A 144 -5.32 2.08 -18.13
CA ARG A 144 -5.32 0.62 -17.94
C ARG A 144 -4.65 0.22 -16.63
N ARG A 145 -3.57 0.90 -16.24
CA ARG A 145 -2.90 0.68 -14.95
C ARG A 145 -3.81 1.11 -13.79
N ALA A 146 -4.45 2.28 -13.87
CA ALA A 146 -5.38 2.76 -12.85
C ALA A 146 -6.57 1.80 -12.68
N SER A 147 -7.15 1.32 -13.79
CA SER A 147 -8.22 0.32 -13.74
C SER A 147 -7.78 -0.99 -13.09
N ARG A 148 -6.55 -1.46 -13.35
CA ARG A 148 -5.99 -2.65 -12.68
C ARG A 148 -5.80 -2.43 -11.18
N LEU A 149 -5.27 -1.27 -10.78
CA LEU A 149 -5.07 -0.92 -9.36
C LEU A 149 -6.40 -0.91 -8.60
N VAL A 150 -7.45 -0.36 -9.19
CA VAL A 150 -8.80 -0.38 -8.60
C VAL A 150 -9.33 -1.81 -8.46
N ASN A 151 -9.08 -2.66 -9.45
CA ASN A 151 -9.51 -4.07 -9.40
C ASN A 151 -8.72 -4.90 -8.38
N SER A 152 -7.45 -4.59 -8.13
CA SER A 152 -6.60 -5.27 -7.15
C SER A 152 -6.68 -4.70 -5.74
N SER A 153 -7.33 -3.55 -5.56
CA SER A 153 -7.49 -2.92 -4.25
C SER A 153 -8.34 -3.79 -3.32
N SER A 154 -8.00 -3.80 -2.03
CA SER A 154 -8.81 -4.41 -0.96
C SER A 154 -9.98 -3.53 -0.51
N VAL A 155 -9.93 -2.24 -0.80
CA VAL A 155 -10.99 -1.26 -0.46
C VAL A 155 -12.13 -1.36 -1.48
N ALA A 156 -13.38 -1.18 -1.03
CA ALA A 156 -14.55 -1.16 -1.92
C ALA A 156 -14.59 0.13 -2.75
N ILE A 157 -14.49 -0.01 -4.08
CA ILE A 157 -14.44 1.10 -5.04
C ILE A 157 -15.44 0.87 -6.18
N ALA A 158 -16.23 1.89 -6.49
CA ALA A 158 -17.15 1.89 -7.63
C ALA A 158 -17.07 3.18 -8.44
N TYR A 159 -17.36 3.07 -9.74
CA TYR A 159 -17.49 4.20 -10.65
C TYR A 159 -18.96 4.49 -10.95
N LEU A 160 -19.35 5.72 -10.72
CA LEU A 160 -20.72 6.22 -10.81
C LEU A 160 -20.87 7.19 -11.97
N HIS A 161 -21.91 7.00 -12.77
CA HIS A 161 -22.27 7.92 -13.84
C HIS A 161 -23.79 8.07 -13.88
N GLN A 162 -24.29 9.31 -13.75
CA GLN A 162 -25.73 9.62 -13.77
C GLN A 162 -26.57 8.73 -12.83
N GLY A 163 -26.05 8.46 -11.62
CA GLY A 163 -26.74 7.62 -10.62
C GLY A 163 -26.68 6.10 -10.87
N LYS A 164 -25.95 5.65 -11.91
CA LYS A 164 -25.73 4.23 -12.22
C LYS A 164 -24.30 3.83 -11.94
N ILE A 165 -24.10 2.61 -11.45
CA ILE A 165 -22.77 2.02 -11.26
C ILE A 165 -22.29 1.48 -12.62
N LEU A 166 -21.27 2.10 -13.19
CA LEU A 166 -20.66 1.65 -14.45
C LEU A 166 -19.76 0.44 -14.23
N HIS A 167 -19.02 0.45 -13.13
CA HIS A 167 -18.02 -0.55 -12.79
C HIS A 167 -17.79 -0.58 -11.28
N ALA A 168 -17.58 -1.75 -10.70
CA ALA A 168 -17.27 -1.95 -9.28
C ALA A 168 -16.22 -3.05 -9.13
N ASN A 169 -15.32 -2.91 -8.16
CA ASN A 169 -14.33 -3.93 -7.83
C ASN A 169 -14.91 -5.03 -6.92
N ILE A 170 -14.16 -6.13 -6.73
CA ILE A 170 -14.64 -7.30 -5.98
C ILE A 170 -15.02 -6.94 -4.53
N PRO A 171 -14.22 -6.19 -3.75
CA PRO A 171 -14.60 -5.81 -2.38
C PRO A 171 -15.92 -5.04 -2.32
N PHE A 172 -16.22 -4.19 -3.31
CA PHE A 172 -17.50 -3.51 -3.40
C PHE A 172 -18.66 -4.49 -3.62
N LEU A 173 -18.50 -5.47 -4.51
CA LEU A 173 -19.52 -6.52 -4.71
C LEU A 173 -19.79 -7.31 -3.43
N VAL A 174 -18.73 -7.69 -2.72
CA VAL A 174 -18.81 -8.46 -1.46
C VAL A 174 -19.49 -7.64 -0.35
N MET A 175 -19.12 -6.36 -0.20
CA MET A 175 -19.71 -5.47 0.80
C MET A 175 -21.22 -5.33 0.63
N PHE A 176 -21.69 -5.17 -0.60
CA PHE A 176 -23.12 -5.03 -0.88
C PHE A 176 -23.85 -6.36 -1.09
N LYS A 177 -23.15 -7.51 -1.00
CA LYS A 177 -23.65 -8.88 -1.25
C LYS A 177 -24.33 -9.05 -2.61
N ALA A 178 -23.65 -8.65 -3.68
CA ALA A 178 -24.12 -8.82 -5.05
C ALA A 178 -23.28 -9.85 -5.81
N ASP A 179 -23.92 -10.63 -6.68
CA ASP A 179 -23.25 -11.72 -7.41
C ASP A 179 -22.46 -11.19 -8.63
N SER A 180 -22.86 -10.06 -9.20
CA SER A 180 -22.20 -9.49 -10.38
C SER A 180 -22.43 -8.00 -10.57
N VAL A 181 -21.48 -7.32 -11.25
CA VAL A 181 -21.62 -5.93 -11.72
C VAL A 181 -22.88 -5.74 -12.60
N LYS A 182 -23.34 -6.78 -13.28
CA LYS A 182 -24.58 -6.73 -14.10
C LYS A 182 -25.84 -6.52 -13.26
N GLU A 183 -25.84 -6.95 -12.00
CA GLU A 183 -26.95 -6.78 -11.07
C GLU A 183 -27.06 -5.32 -10.62
N PHE A 184 -25.93 -4.66 -10.35
CA PHE A 184 -25.90 -3.22 -10.07
C PHE A 184 -26.30 -2.33 -11.24
N LYS A 185 -26.16 -2.80 -12.49
CA LYS A 185 -26.72 -2.06 -13.63
C LYS A 185 -28.25 -2.01 -13.63
N ARG A 186 -28.91 -2.90 -12.88
CA ARG A 186 -30.38 -2.95 -12.75
C ARG A 186 -30.92 -2.06 -11.65
N PHE A 187 -30.08 -1.64 -10.69
CA PHE A 187 -30.48 -0.80 -9.57
C PHE A 187 -29.78 0.56 -9.59
N PRO A 188 -30.51 1.69 -9.43
CA PRO A 188 -29.88 2.98 -9.23
C PRO A 188 -29.14 3.00 -7.89
N LEU A 189 -28.02 3.74 -7.80
CA LEU A 189 -27.24 3.90 -6.56
C LEU A 189 -28.11 4.36 -5.39
N LEU A 190 -29.11 5.19 -5.66
CA LEU A 190 -30.04 5.70 -4.65
C LEU A 190 -30.77 4.57 -3.88
N LYS A 191 -31.00 3.41 -4.50
CA LYS A 191 -31.61 2.27 -3.80
C LYS A 191 -30.69 1.67 -2.73
N LEU A 192 -29.39 1.90 -2.84
CA LEU A 192 -28.36 1.43 -1.90
C LEU A 192 -28.10 2.44 -0.77
N ILE A 193 -28.74 3.61 -0.80
CA ILE A 193 -28.62 4.65 0.23
C ILE A 193 -29.97 4.69 0.96
N ASP A 194 -29.95 4.88 2.28
CA ASP A 194 -31.19 5.06 3.03
C ASP A 194 -31.99 6.28 2.52
N ASP A 195 -33.32 6.16 2.50
CA ASP A 195 -34.22 7.11 1.84
C ASP A 195 -34.17 8.50 2.50
N GLU A 196 -33.91 8.57 3.81
CA GLU A 196 -33.76 9.81 4.55
C GLU A 196 -32.46 10.57 4.19
N GLU A 197 -31.44 9.86 3.73
CA GLU A 197 -30.11 10.41 3.48
C GLU A 197 -29.84 10.76 2.00
N HIS A 198 -30.81 10.53 1.09
CA HIS A 198 -30.68 10.86 -0.34
C HIS A 198 -30.37 12.34 -0.58
N LYS A 199 -30.98 13.24 0.20
CA LYS A 199 -30.78 14.70 0.08
C LYS A 199 -29.38 15.13 0.53
N ILE A 200 -28.84 14.47 1.55
CA ILE A 200 -27.49 14.71 2.08
C ILE A 200 -26.45 14.28 1.05
N PHE A 201 -26.63 13.10 0.45
CA PHE A 201 -25.73 12.63 -0.61
C PHE A 201 -25.81 13.49 -1.88
N ALA A 202 -26.99 13.98 -2.26
CA ALA A 202 -27.16 14.84 -3.44
C ALA A 202 -26.49 16.22 -3.26
N SER A 203 -26.64 16.83 -2.07
CA SER A 203 -25.94 18.08 -1.73
C SER A 203 -24.42 17.88 -1.72
N TYR A 204 -23.94 16.80 -1.11
CA TYR A 204 -22.53 16.42 -1.15
C TYR A 204 -21.96 16.26 -2.58
N LEU A 205 -22.67 15.57 -3.48
CA LEU A 205 -22.24 15.46 -4.88
C LEU A 205 -22.19 16.81 -5.61
N SER A 206 -23.02 17.78 -5.21
CA SER A 206 -23.00 19.13 -5.78
C SER A 206 -21.82 19.96 -5.26
N GLU A 207 -21.42 19.78 -4.00
CA GLU A 207 -20.25 20.42 -3.39
C GLU A 207 -18.95 19.88 -4.01
N VAL A 208 -18.83 18.56 -4.18
CA VAL A 208 -17.67 17.92 -4.83
C VAL A 208 -17.51 18.38 -6.29
N ARG A 209 -18.61 18.73 -6.98
CA ARG A 209 -18.55 19.32 -8.33
C ARG A 209 -17.98 20.74 -8.33
N GLN A 210 -18.28 21.52 -7.30
CA GLN A 210 -17.84 22.91 -7.20
C GLN A 210 -16.38 23.01 -6.74
N SER A 211 -15.95 22.12 -5.83
CA SER A 211 -14.61 22.14 -5.25
C SER A 211 -13.93 20.75 -5.28
N PRO A 212 -13.19 20.42 -6.35
CA PRO A 212 -12.58 19.09 -6.54
C PRO A 212 -11.36 18.80 -5.64
N GLU A 213 -10.82 19.79 -4.93
CA GLU A 213 -9.62 19.65 -4.08
C GLU A 213 -9.93 19.28 -2.62
N TYR A 214 -11.19 19.34 -2.18
CA TYR A 214 -11.57 19.05 -0.80
C TYR A 214 -11.89 17.57 -0.60
N LYS A 215 -11.07 16.89 0.20
CA LYS A 215 -11.33 15.53 0.68
C LYS A 215 -12.34 15.55 1.84
N THR A 216 -13.62 15.67 1.52
CA THR A 216 -14.68 15.58 2.53
C THR A 216 -15.16 14.13 2.63
N GLU A 217 -14.93 13.50 3.77
CA GLU A 217 -15.51 12.19 4.12
C GLU A 217 -16.97 12.37 4.56
N LEU A 218 -17.88 11.58 4.03
CA LEU A 218 -19.30 11.59 4.41
C LEU A 218 -19.68 10.24 5.03
N THR A 219 -20.19 10.24 6.26
CA THR A 219 -20.74 9.03 6.88
C THR A 219 -22.20 8.87 6.49
N LEU A 220 -22.55 7.73 5.89
CA LEU A 220 -23.90 7.42 5.44
C LEU A 220 -24.35 6.03 5.90
N THR A 221 -25.65 5.87 6.02
CA THR A 221 -26.36 4.61 6.18
C THR A 221 -26.65 4.02 4.80
N LEU A 222 -25.95 2.95 4.45
CA LEU A 222 -26.10 2.25 3.19
C LEU A 222 -26.91 0.96 3.38
N LYS A 223 -27.62 0.54 2.33
CA LYS A 223 -28.41 -0.70 2.30
C LYS A 223 -27.73 -1.71 1.38
N ARG A 224 -27.55 -2.94 1.87
CA ARG A 224 -27.11 -4.09 1.04
C ARG A 224 -28.23 -4.47 0.05
N VAL A 225 -27.93 -5.27 -0.98
CA VAL A 225 -28.95 -5.75 -1.94
C VAL A 225 -30.08 -6.53 -1.24
N THR A 226 -29.77 -7.17 -0.11
CA THR A 226 -30.74 -7.87 0.76
C THR A 226 -31.65 -6.93 1.57
N GLY A 227 -31.40 -5.61 1.55
CA GLY A 227 -32.15 -4.60 2.32
C GLY A 227 -31.61 -4.32 3.73
N ALA A 228 -30.55 -5.02 4.17
CA ALA A 228 -29.95 -4.80 5.49
C ALA A 228 -29.15 -3.48 5.53
N PRO A 229 -29.40 -2.57 6.48
CA PRO A 229 -28.65 -1.33 6.62
C PRO A 229 -27.28 -1.58 7.28
N PHE A 230 -26.27 -0.79 6.92
CA PHE A 230 -24.96 -0.72 7.55
C PHE A 230 -24.41 0.71 7.47
N TYR A 231 -23.62 1.13 8.45
CA TYR A 231 -22.95 2.44 8.40
C TYR A 231 -21.64 2.33 7.63
N ALA A 232 -21.38 3.30 6.78
CA ALA A 232 -20.14 3.38 6.04
C ALA A 232 -19.66 4.82 5.88
N LYS A 233 -18.34 4.99 5.86
CA LYS A 233 -17.71 6.19 5.34
C LYS A 233 -17.68 6.10 3.82
N VAL A 234 -18.16 7.15 3.17
CA VAL A 234 -18.19 7.30 1.72
C VAL A 234 -17.33 8.51 1.34
N TYR A 235 -16.45 8.30 0.38
CA TYR A 235 -15.65 9.35 -0.22
C TYR A 235 -15.88 9.34 -1.73
N VAL A 236 -15.97 10.52 -2.37
CA VAL A 236 -16.22 10.64 -3.80
C VAL A 236 -15.25 11.61 -4.45
N SER A 237 -14.72 11.24 -5.62
CA SER A 237 -13.81 12.06 -6.43
C SER A 237 -14.24 12.07 -7.90
N PRO A 238 -14.16 13.19 -8.63
CA PRO A 238 -14.43 13.22 -10.06
C PRO A 238 -13.33 12.49 -10.84
N VAL A 239 -13.72 11.63 -11.79
CA VAL A 239 -12.81 10.85 -12.66
C VAL A 239 -13.41 10.73 -14.05
N VAL A 240 -12.58 10.71 -15.10
CA VAL A 240 -13.02 10.44 -16.48
C VAL A 240 -12.70 9.00 -16.84
N ILE A 241 -13.70 8.25 -17.31
CA ILE A 241 -13.53 6.88 -17.81
C ILE A 241 -14.23 6.77 -19.16
N ARG A 242 -13.51 6.32 -20.19
CA ARG A 242 -14.05 6.10 -21.55
C ARG A 242 -14.82 7.34 -22.06
N ASP A 243 -14.21 8.52 -21.91
CA ASP A 243 -14.79 9.83 -22.24
C ASP A 243 -16.05 10.25 -21.47
N GLN A 244 -16.45 9.49 -20.44
CA GLN A 244 -17.55 9.86 -19.56
C GLN A 244 -17.03 10.45 -18.26
N ARG A 245 -17.52 11.65 -17.92
CA ARG A 245 -17.32 12.25 -16.60
C ARG A 245 -18.08 11.43 -15.57
N CYS A 246 -17.35 10.77 -14.70
CA CYS A 246 -17.84 9.87 -13.67
C CYS A 246 -17.37 10.35 -12.30
N TYR A 247 -17.89 9.70 -11.27
CA TYR A 247 -17.41 9.82 -9.91
C TYR A 247 -16.85 8.48 -9.47
N GLN A 248 -15.64 8.48 -8.94
CA GLN A 248 -15.12 7.35 -8.21
C GLN A 248 -15.58 7.46 -6.76
N MET A 249 -16.23 6.41 -6.26
CA MET A 249 -16.74 6.31 -4.90
C MET A 249 -15.97 5.23 -4.15
N TRP A 250 -15.47 5.56 -2.97
CA TRP A 250 -14.85 4.67 -2.01
C TRP A 250 -15.83 4.47 -0.86
N VAL A 251 -15.94 3.23 -0.38
CA VAL A 251 -16.82 2.86 0.73
C VAL A 251 -16.04 2.05 1.75
N GLU A 252 -16.07 2.49 3.00
CA GLU A 252 -15.47 1.79 4.13
C GLU A 252 -16.53 1.54 5.19
N GLU A 253 -16.78 0.28 5.51
CA GLU A 253 -17.77 -0.11 6.53
C GLU A 253 -17.27 0.30 7.92
N LEU A 254 -18.08 1.09 8.62
CA LEU A 254 -17.84 1.41 10.02
C LEU A 254 -18.51 0.33 10.87
N PRO A 255 -17.79 -0.30 11.81
CA PRO A 255 -18.42 -1.22 12.73
C PRO A 255 -19.47 -0.47 13.55
N GLN A 256 -20.72 -0.90 13.44
CA GLN A 256 -21.76 -0.48 14.37
C GLN A 256 -21.40 -1.01 15.75
N ASP A 257 -21.20 -0.09 16.71
CA ASP A 257 -21.50 -0.40 18.11
C ASP A 257 -23.01 -0.66 18.19
N SER A 258 -23.41 -1.90 17.95
CA SER A 258 -24.76 -2.34 18.22
C SER A 258 -25.04 -2.08 19.70
N LYS A 259 -25.88 -1.08 19.99
CA LYS A 259 -26.47 -0.92 21.32
C LYS A 259 -27.07 -2.29 21.70
N PRO A 260 -26.71 -2.87 22.85
CA PRO A 260 -27.23 -4.16 23.23
C PRO A 260 -28.75 -4.05 23.39
N GLU A 261 -29.52 -4.73 22.54
CA GLU A 261 -30.90 -5.04 22.87
C GLU A 261 -30.89 -5.77 24.21
N MET A 262 -31.59 -5.17 25.16
CA MET A 262 -31.64 -5.61 26.55
C MET A 262 -32.47 -6.90 26.62
N ILE A 263 -31.83 -8.05 26.42
CA ILE A 263 -32.30 -9.32 26.97
C ILE A 263 -32.26 -9.12 28.49
N PRO A 264 -33.32 -9.42 29.28
CA PRO A 264 -33.24 -9.38 30.73
C PRO A 264 -32.42 -10.59 31.17
N VAL A 265 -31.11 -10.55 30.94
CA VAL A 265 -30.15 -11.47 31.52
C VAL A 265 -29.84 -10.89 32.89
N ALA A 266 -30.08 -11.69 33.92
CA ALA A 266 -29.68 -11.42 35.28
C ALA A 266 -28.30 -10.75 35.31
N LYS A 267 -28.17 -9.70 36.13
CA LYS A 267 -26.91 -9.01 36.47
C LYS A 267 -25.73 -9.92 36.16
N SER A 268 -25.00 -9.60 35.08
CA SER A 268 -23.73 -10.27 34.79
C SER A 268 -22.86 -10.08 36.02
N LEU A 269 -22.67 -11.16 36.78
CA LEU A 269 -21.64 -11.17 37.80
C LEU A 269 -20.33 -10.88 37.08
N ASN A 270 -19.70 -9.75 37.42
CA ASN A 270 -18.30 -9.56 37.11
C ASN A 270 -17.55 -10.69 37.83
N VAL A 271 -17.01 -11.64 37.06
CA VAL A 271 -16.22 -12.78 37.57
C VAL A 271 -15.01 -12.32 38.41
N TRP A 272 -14.59 -11.06 38.23
CA TRP A 272 -13.49 -10.41 38.93
C TRP A 272 -13.79 -10.01 40.39
N ASP A 273 -15.04 -10.12 40.85
CA ASP A 273 -15.44 -9.79 42.22
C ASP A 273 -15.58 -11.03 43.14
N MET A 274 -15.18 -12.22 42.69
CA MET A 274 -15.18 -13.43 43.52
C MET A 274 -13.89 -13.52 44.35
N PRO A 275 -13.96 -13.70 45.69
CA PRO A 275 -12.78 -13.92 46.50
C PRO A 275 -12.13 -15.24 46.10
N MET A 276 -10.88 -15.17 45.66
CA MET A 276 -10.05 -16.32 45.33
C MET A 276 -9.60 -16.99 46.63
N GLU A 277 -10.40 -17.89 47.18
CA GLU A 277 -9.96 -18.91 48.14
C GLU A 277 -11.08 -19.93 48.41
N GLN A 278 -10.93 -21.15 47.86
CA GLN A 278 -10.96 -22.43 48.58
C GLN A 278 -10.91 -23.58 47.56
N SER A 279 -9.96 -24.48 47.80
CA SER A 279 -9.70 -25.68 47.02
C SER A 279 -10.83 -26.68 47.21
N ASP A 280 -11.82 -26.68 46.32
CA ASP A 280 -12.85 -27.71 46.34
C ASP A 280 -12.45 -28.91 45.48
N THR A 281 -12.15 -30.01 46.18
CA THR A 281 -12.20 -31.38 45.70
C THR A 281 -13.45 -31.61 44.85
N ILE A 282 -13.23 -31.81 43.56
CA ILE A 282 -14.27 -32.16 42.59
C ILE A 282 -14.86 -33.51 43.01
N GLN A 283 -16.12 -33.53 43.45
CA GLN A 283 -16.88 -34.77 43.60
C GLN A 283 -17.11 -35.37 42.21
N VAL A 284 -16.38 -36.45 41.91
CA VAL A 284 -16.52 -37.18 40.64
C VAL A 284 -17.85 -37.92 40.64
N ASN A 285 -18.65 -37.70 39.60
CA ASN A 285 -19.95 -38.33 39.42
C ASN A 285 -19.80 -39.85 39.31
N PRO A 286 -20.60 -40.67 40.04
CA PRO A 286 -20.41 -42.12 40.12
C PRO A 286 -20.70 -42.87 38.80
N PHE A 287 -21.15 -42.18 37.76
CA PHE A 287 -21.45 -42.74 36.44
C PHE A 287 -20.42 -42.39 35.34
N ASP A 288 -19.41 -41.55 35.62
CA ASP A 288 -18.37 -41.20 34.62
C ASP A 288 -17.45 -42.38 34.26
N ARG A 289 -17.38 -43.41 35.12
CA ARG A 289 -16.62 -44.65 34.85
C ARG A 289 -17.28 -45.59 33.84
N VAL A 290 -18.55 -45.40 33.51
CA VAL A 290 -19.31 -46.31 32.61
C VAL A 290 -19.44 -45.73 31.20
N LEU A 291 -19.37 -44.40 31.06
CA LEU A 291 -19.46 -43.71 29.76
C LEU A 291 -18.10 -43.39 29.13
N SER A 292 -17.03 -43.40 29.92
CA SER A 292 -15.67 -43.26 29.39
C SER A 292 -15.11 -44.62 29.02
N LYS A 293 -15.00 -44.90 27.71
CA LYS A 293 -14.09 -45.96 27.26
C LYS A 293 -12.69 -45.56 27.72
N SER A 294 -12.11 -46.41 28.57
CA SER A 294 -10.73 -46.37 29.00
C SER A 294 -9.79 -46.27 27.80
N GLY A 295 -9.22 -45.07 27.65
CA GLY A 295 -8.09 -44.73 26.80
C GLY A 295 -7.59 -43.39 27.33
N ASP A 296 -6.33 -43.35 27.76
CA ASP A 296 -5.67 -42.22 28.41
C ASP A 296 -6.15 -40.86 27.92
N GLN A 297 -6.62 -40.02 28.84
CA GLN A 297 -6.74 -38.57 28.63
C GLN A 297 -5.34 -37.95 28.54
N LYS A 298 -4.61 -38.27 27.46
CA LYS A 298 -3.72 -37.27 26.86
C LYS A 298 -4.64 -36.22 26.24
N TYR A 299 -4.36 -34.94 26.51
CA TYR A 299 -4.96 -33.84 25.75
C TYR A 299 -4.97 -34.24 24.28
N LYS A 300 -6.13 -34.22 23.62
CA LYS A 300 -6.15 -34.36 22.16
C LYS A 300 -5.39 -33.14 21.63
N GLU A 301 -4.11 -33.32 21.33
CA GLU A 301 -3.27 -32.29 20.72
C GLU A 301 -4.00 -31.79 19.49
N THR A 302 -4.33 -30.49 19.48
CA THR A 302 -4.92 -29.88 18.29
C THR A 302 -3.85 -29.83 17.20
N ASN A 303 -4.26 -29.82 15.92
CA ASN A 303 -3.29 -29.76 14.83
C ASN A 303 -2.43 -28.48 14.90
N VAL A 304 -2.96 -27.43 15.53
CA VAL A 304 -2.24 -26.18 15.80
C VAL A 304 -1.17 -26.37 16.88
N ASP A 305 -1.46 -27.08 17.97
CA ASP A 305 -0.48 -27.36 19.04
C ASP A 305 0.70 -28.18 18.52
N VAL A 306 0.43 -29.21 17.71
CA VAL A 306 1.49 -30.02 17.07
C VAL A 306 2.37 -29.16 16.16
N MET A 307 1.78 -28.19 15.47
CA MET A 307 2.52 -27.27 14.61
C MET A 307 3.36 -26.27 15.42
N LEU A 308 2.85 -25.79 16.55
CA LEU A 308 3.62 -24.93 17.47
C LEU A 308 4.84 -25.65 18.02
N ASP A 309 4.67 -26.89 18.46
CA ASP A 309 5.76 -27.70 19.03
C ASP A 309 6.83 -28.05 17.98
N ALA A 310 6.40 -28.32 16.75
CA ALA A 310 7.28 -28.57 15.62
C ALA A 310 8.11 -27.33 15.25
N LEU A 311 7.49 -26.15 15.24
CA LEU A 311 8.17 -24.90 14.89
C LEU A 311 9.05 -24.35 16.01
N GLN A 312 8.80 -24.68 17.27
CA GLN A 312 9.62 -24.24 18.40
C GLN A 312 11.08 -24.72 18.29
N HIS A 313 11.29 -25.91 17.71
CA HIS A 313 12.62 -26.53 17.58
C HIS A 313 13.18 -26.47 16.15
N ASP A 314 12.52 -25.75 15.25
CA ASP A 314 12.91 -25.66 13.85
C ASP A 314 14.01 -24.60 13.66
N GLU A 315 15.08 -24.94 12.96
CA GLU A 315 16.19 -24.01 12.66
C GLU A 315 15.76 -22.83 11.77
N LEU A 316 14.61 -22.96 11.08
CA LEU A 316 14.09 -21.97 10.14
C LEU A 316 13.33 -20.81 10.80
N VAL A 317 12.91 -20.97 12.05
CA VAL A 317 12.23 -19.94 12.84
C VAL A 317 13.14 -19.58 14.00
N GLN A 318 13.80 -18.42 13.92
CA GLN A 318 14.78 -18.00 14.92
C GLN A 318 14.32 -16.74 15.64
N LEU A 319 14.74 -16.60 16.89
CA LEU A 319 14.63 -15.34 17.63
C LEU A 319 15.74 -14.40 17.16
N ARG A 320 15.35 -13.30 16.51
CA ARG A 320 16.29 -12.23 16.19
C ARG A 320 16.50 -11.37 17.43
N GLN A 321 17.69 -11.47 17.98
CA GLN A 321 18.16 -10.67 19.11
C GLN A 321 18.76 -9.36 18.62
N LYS A 322 18.25 -8.24 19.12
CA LYS A 322 18.79 -6.91 18.86
C LYS A 322 19.21 -6.25 20.17
N GLU A 323 20.50 -6.12 20.37
CA GLU A 323 21.07 -5.45 21.53
C GLU A 323 20.89 -3.92 21.40
N LEU A 324 20.52 -3.26 22.49
CA LEU A 324 20.46 -1.81 22.58
C LEU A 324 21.85 -1.24 22.88
N TYR A 325 22.26 -0.22 22.13
CA TYR A 325 23.55 0.46 22.30
C TYR A 325 23.34 1.94 22.56
N VAL A 326 24.09 2.49 23.51
CA VAL A 326 24.13 3.94 23.77
C VAL A 326 25.42 4.54 23.25
N SER A 327 25.30 5.66 22.53
CA SER A 327 26.43 6.43 22.04
C SER A 327 27.30 6.89 23.23
N GLY A 328 28.55 6.41 23.28
CA GLY A 328 29.52 6.74 24.33
C GLY A 328 29.57 5.81 25.54
N GLN A 329 28.55 4.98 25.80
CA GLN A 329 28.51 4.05 26.94
C GLN A 329 28.62 2.56 26.55
N GLY A 330 28.39 2.22 25.28
CA GLY A 330 28.51 0.85 24.77
C GLY A 330 27.18 0.07 24.80
N ALA A 331 27.27 -1.26 24.79
CA ALA A 331 26.10 -2.14 24.81
C ALA A 331 25.39 -2.06 26.16
N LEU A 332 24.07 -1.86 26.14
CA LEU A 332 23.23 -2.00 27.32
C LEU A 332 22.83 -3.47 27.51
N ASN A 333 22.47 -3.82 28.74
CA ASN A 333 21.94 -5.14 29.08
C ASN A 333 20.51 -5.40 28.54
N TYR A 334 20.01 -4.58 27.63
CA TYR A 334 18.68 -4.71 27.05
C TYR A 334 18.76 -5.36 25.67
N VAL A 335 18.01 -6.44 25.46
CA VAL A 335 17.93 -7.17 24.20
C VAL A 335 16.48 -7.20 23.73
N LEU A 336 16.20 -6.60 22.57
CA LEU A 336 14.91 -6.69 21.90
C LEU A 336 14.81 -8.01 21.12
N LEU A 337 13.75 -8.77 21.39
CA LEU A 337 13.47 -10.03 20.71
C LEU A 337 12.32 -9.87 19.73
N ASP A 338 12.58 -10.23 18.47
CA ASP A 338 11.57 -10.35 17.43
C ASP A 338 11.63 -11.75 16.81
N LEU A 339 10.49 -12.24 16.30
CA LEU A 339 10.46 -13.42 15.44
C LEU A 339 11.12 -13.12 14.09
N ASP A 340 12.07 -13.95 13.68
CA ASP A 340 12.64 -13.95 12.34
C ASP A 340 12.23 -15.21 11.60
N VAL A 341 11.37 -15.02 10.61
CA VAL A 341 10.86 -16.08 9.75
C VAL A 341 11.19 -15.71 8.32
N MET A 342 11.87 -16.62 7.62
CA MET A 342 12.16 -16.44 6.20
C MET A 342 10.86 -16.21 5.41
N PRO A 343 10.82 -15.25 4.46
CA PRO A 343 9.58 -14.81 3.82
C PRO A 343 8.87 -15.93 3.03
N ASP A 344 9.63 -16.90 2.54
CA ASP A 344 9.09 -18.05 1.82
C ASP A 344 8.44 -19.06 2.78
N GLU A 345 9.03 -19.29 3.95
CA GLU A 345 8.47 -20.15 5.00
C GLU A 345 7.25 -19.49 5.65
N PHE A 346 7.29 -18.18 5.89
CA PHE A 346 6.14 -17.43 6.39
C PHE A 346 4.93 -17.63 5.47
N LYS A 347 5.11 -17.57 4.14
CA LYS A 347 4.03 -17.84 3.19
C LYS A 347 3.55 -19.28 3.26
N LYS A 348 4.46 -20.27 3.31
CA LYS A 348 4.09 -21.69 3.41
C LYS A 348 3.30 -21.98 4.67
N ILE A 349 3.80 -21.57 5.84
CA ILE A 349 3.14 -21.72 7.14
C ILE A 349 1.76 -21.08 7.12
N ASN A 350 1.65 -19.86 6.59
CA ASN A 350 0.35 -19.18 6.48
C ASN A 350 -0.63 -19.90 5.53
N THR A 351 -0.14 -20.50 4.43
CA THR A 351 -0.99 -21.32 3.58
C THR A 351 -1.42 -22.63 4.23
N LEU A 352 -0.62 -23.19 5.15
CA LEU A 352 -0.97 -24.38 5.91
C LEU A 352 -1.99 -24.04 7.00
N LEU A 353 -1.75 -22.98 7.78
CA LEU A 353 -2.69 -22.48 8.79
C LEU A 353 -4.05 -22.16 8.18
N GLY A 354 -4.09 -21.49 7.01
CA GLY A 354 -5.35 -21.19 6.32
C GLY A 354 -6.13 -22.41 5.82
N LYS A 355 -5.49 -23.58 5.68
CA LYS A 355 -6.14 -24.84 5.30
C LYS A 355 -6.63 -25.64 6.51
N MET A 356 -6.25 -25.27 7.73
CA MET A 356 -6.65 -25.98 8.94
C MET A 356 -8.11 -25.66 9.32
N PRO A 357 -8.92 -26.67 9.68
CA PRO A 357 -10.34 -26.47 9.99
C PRO A 357 -10.57 -25.58 11.23
N GLU A 358 -9.66 -25.65 12.20
CA GLU A 358 -9.70 -24.86 13.45
C GLU A 358 -9.51 -23.36 13.18
N VAL A 359 -8.54 -23.01 12.32
CA VAL A 359 -8.25 -21.62 11.92
C VAL A 359 -9.33 -21.06 11.00
N SER A 360 -9.90 -21.90 10.13
CA SER A 360 -11.04 -21.49 9.28
C SER A 360 -12.30 -21.16 10.09
N SER A 361 -12.45 -21.78 11.26
CA SER A 361 -13.59 -21.61 12.15
C SER A 361 -13.45 -20.38 13.06
N ASN A 362 -12.21 -20.02 13.44
CA ASN A 362 -11.94 -18.82 14.22
C ASN A 362 -10.69 -18.07 13.71
N PRO A 363 -10.85 -16.98 12.95
CA PRO A 363 -9.72 -16.24 12.38
C PRO A 363 -8.86 -15.54 13.45
N LYS A 364 -9.31 -15.47 14.71
CA LYS A 364 -8.52 -14.92 15.82
C LYS A 364 -7.30 -15.79 16.16
N ILE A 365 -7.42 -17.11 15.99
CA ILE A 365 -6.34 -18.07 16.26
C ILE A 365 -5.14 -17.78 15.36
N TYR A 366 -5.38 -17.32 14.13
CA TYR A 366 -4.33 -16.96 13.18
C TYR A 366 -3.45 -15.81 13.68
N GLY A 367 -4.04 -14.79 14.32
CA GLY A 367 -3.30 -13.67 14.90
C GLY A 367 -2.54 -14.05 16.16
N GLN A 368 -3.09 -14.96 16.96
CA GLN A 368 -2.51 -15.43 18.23
C GLN A 368 -1.38 -16.44 18.03
N PHE A 369 -1.40 -17.20 16.94
CA PHE A 369 -0.43 -18.27 16.67
C PHE A 369 1.03 -17.80 16.75
N TRP A 370 1.34 -16.71 16.05
CA TRP A 370 2.70 -16.16 16.01
C TRP A 370 3.11 -15.56 17.36
N ASP A 371 2.18 -14.93 18.08
CA ASP A 371 2.45 -14.41 19.42
C ASP A 371 2.74 -15.54 20.41
N GLN A 372 1.94 -16.61 20.38
CA GLN A 372 2.16 -17.79 21.22
C GLN A 372 3.50 -18.46 20.93
N LEU A 373 3.86 -18.60 19.65
CA LEU A 373 5.16 -19.14 19.24
C LEU A 373 6.33 -18.27 19.74
N LEU A 374 6.22 -16.93 19.59
CA LEU A 374 7.21 -15.99 20.11
C LEU A 374 7.41 -16.19 21.61
N TYR A 375 6.34 -16.11 22.41
CA TYR A 375 6.46 -16.22 23.86
C TYR A 375 6.96 -17.59 24.31
N ARG A 376 6.62 -18.69 23.62
CA ARG A 376 7.18 -20.01 23.91
C ARG A 376 8.69 -20.06 23.70
N MET A 377 9.17 -19.59 22.56
CA MET A 377 10.61 -19.55 22.28
C MET A 377 11.35 -18.59 23.21
N VAL A 378 10.77 -17.43 23.55
CA VAL A 378 11.39 -16.52 24.53
C VAL A 378 11.49 -17.17 25.91
N CYS A 379 10.45 -17.88 26.35
CA CYS A 379 10.51 -18.60 27.63
C CYS A 379 11.61 -19.66 27.62
N ASP A 380 11.79 -20.37 26.50
CA ASP A 380 12.81 -21.40 26.34
C ASP A 380 14.22 -20.80 26.39
N GLU A 381 14.45 -19.72 25.64
CA GLU A 381 15.70 -18.96 25.65
C GLU A 381 16.03 -18.44 27.06
N LEU A 382 15.03 -17.87 27.75
CA LEU A 382 15.19 -17.40 29.13
C LEU A 382 15.52 -18.55 30.08
N LEU A 383 14.92 -19.74 29.91
CA LEU A 383 15.24 -20.90 30.74
C LEU A 383 16.68 -21.38 30.54
N HIS A 384 17.18 -21.34 29.30
CA HIS A 384 18.53 -21.75 28.94
C HIS A 384 19.61 -20.71 29.27
N GLU A 385 19.25 -19.44 29.45
CA GLU A 385 20.23 -18.41 29.75
C GLU A 385 20.80 -18.51 31.19
N SER A 386 22.12 -18.34 31.29
CA SER A 386 22.90 -18.38 32.53
C SER A 386 23.18 -17.01 33.15
N SER A 387 23.08 -15.94 32.36
CA SER A 387 23.31 -14.57 32.83
C SER A 387 22.06 -14.01 33.50
N ASN A 388 22.22 -13.41 34.69
CA ASN A 388 21.09 -12.79 35.38
C ASN A 388 20.94 -11.28 35.11
N GLU A 389 21.86 -10.70 34.34
CA GLU A 389 21.95 -9.25 34.18
C GLU A 389 21.21 -8.72 32.94
N ARG A 390 20.85 -9.61 32.00
CA ARG A 390 20.19 -9.23 30.75
C ARG A 390 18.68 -9.12 30.92
N VAL A 391 18.10 -8.12 30.25
CA VAL A 391 16.67 -7.85 30.22
C VAL A 391 16.18 -7.98 28.78
N TYR A 392 15.22 -8.87 28.56
CA TYR A 392 14.63 -9.13 27.27
C TYR A 392 13.36 -8.32 27.08
N LEU A 393 13.34 -7.51 26.05
CA LEU A 393 12.20 -6.73 25.63
C LEU A 393 11.41 -7.54 24.61
N VAL A 394 10.13 -7.79 24.88
CA VAL A 394 9.22 -8.51 23.97
C VAL A 394 7.97 -7.69 23.75
N ASN A 395 7.57 -7.54 22.49
CA ASN A 395 6.38 -6.78 22.15
C ASN A 395 5.10 -7.53 22.57
N LEU A 396 4.17 -6.82 23.21
CA LEU A 396 2.87 -7.33 23.60
C LEU A 396 1.83 -6.85 22.59
N SER A 397 1.37 -7.76 21.74
CA SER A 397 0.40 -7.45 20.70
C SER A 397 -0.97 -7.06 21.28
N VAL A 398 -1.72 -6.27 20.51
CA VAL A 398 -3.09 -5.90 20.85
C VAL A 398 -4.01 -7.14 20.89
N GLY A 399 -3.75 -8.13 20.05
CA GLY A 399 -4.51 -9.39 20.01
C GLY A 399 -4.43 -10.14 21.34
N MET A 400 -3.23 -10.24 21.91
CA MET A 400 -3.00 -10.87 23.22
C MET A 400 -3.67 -10.12 24.36
N ILE A 401 -3.68 -8.78 24.34
CA ILE A 401 -4.31 -7.97 25.41
C ILE A 401 -5.84 -8.11 25.39
N THR A 402 -6.44 -8.22 24.21
CA THR A 402 -7.91 -8.29 24.08
C THR A 402 -8.51 -9.64 24.47
N ASP A 403 -7.72 -10.71 24.41
CA ASP A 403 -8.22 -12.06 24.63
C ASP A 403 -7.89 -12.59 26.02
N THR A 404 -8.92 -12.98 26.77
CA THR A 404 -8.77 -13.43 28.16
C THR A 404 -8.05 -14.76 28.28
N GLU A 405 -8.27 -15.68 27.33
CA GLU A 405 -7.63 -17.00 27.36
C GLU A 405 -6.12 -16.86 27.14
N SER A 406 -5.72 -16.04 26.17
CA SER A 406 -4.31 -15.73 25.87
C SER A 406 -3.60 -15.03 27.04
N VAL A 407 -4.25 -14.08 27.72
CA VAL A 407 -3.67 -13.44 28.92
C VAL A 407 -3.46 -14.45 30.04
N MET A 408 -4.45 -15.32 30.29
CA MET A 408 -4.33 -16.34 31.33
C MET A 408 -3.28 -17.39 30.99
N TRP A 409 -3.15 -17.76 29.72
CA TRP A 409 -2.10 -18.63 29.23
C TRP A 409 -0.71 -17.99 29.45
N LEU A 410 -0.52 -16.74 29.03
CA LEU A 410 0.73 -16.00 29.23
C LEU A 410 1.05 -15.88 30.72
N PHE A 411 0.07 -15.55 31.56
CA PHE A 411 0.25 -15.46 33.00
C PHE A 411 0.73 -16.79 33.60
N LYS A 412 0.13 -17.93 33.21
CA LYS A 412 0.59 -19.26 33.65
C LYS A 412 2.02 -19.55 33.18
N MET A 413 2.35 -19.21 31.94
CA MET A 413 3.71 -19.36 31.40
C MET A 413 4.73 -18.54 32.20
N LEU A 414 4.41 -17.29 32.52
CA LEU A 414 5.27 -16.41 33.32
C LEU A 414 5.43 -16.91 34.76
N GLN A 415 4.39 -17.52 35.34
CA GLN A 415 4.49 -18.16 36.66
C GLN A 415 5.46 -19.35 36.67
N LEU A 416 5.56 -20.10 35.57
CA LEU A 416 6.53 -21.20 35.45
C LEU A 416 7.99 -20.69 35.47
N LEU A 417 8.24 -19.50 34.93
CA LEU A 417 9.58 -18.88 34.92
C LEU A 417 10.06 -18.40 36.30
N LYS A 418 9.17 -18.26 37.28
CA LYS A 418 9.46 -17.85 38.67
C LYS A 418 10.39 -16.63 38.76
N SER A 419 11.67 -16.82 39.13
CA SER A 419 12.64 -15.73 39.34
C SER A 419 13.13 -15.11 38.04
N LYS A 420 13.03 -15.81 36.91
CA LYS A 420 13.46 -15.31 35.60
C LYS A 420 12.47 -14.34 34.96
N SER A 421 11.23 -14.25 35.47
CA SER A 421 10.24 -13.28 34.96
C SER A 421 10.69 -11.83 35.09
N ILE A 422 11.59 -11.52 36.03
CA ILE A 422 12.16 -10.18 36.26
C ILE A 422 13.04 -9.74 35.07
N GLN A 423 13.62 -10.69 34.34
CA GLN A 423 14.42 -10.45 33.14
C GLN A 423 13.54 -10.19 31.92
N LEU A 424 12.24 -10.50 31.97
CA LEU A 424 11.31 -10.22 30.90
C LEU A 424 10.65 -8.85 31.11
N MET A 425 10.80 -7.99 30.11
CA MET A 425 10.14 -6.70 30.04
C MET A 425 9.16 -6.69 28.88
N LEU A 426 7.89 -6.47 29.19
CA LEU A 426 6.80 -6.44 28.21
C LEU A 426 6.70 -5.04 27.63
N LEU A 427 6.86 -4.94 26.32
CA LEU A 427 6.81 -3.70 25.57
C LEU A 427 5.40 -3.50 25.02
N VAL A 428 4.74 -2.42 25.44
CA VAL A 428 3.37 -2.09 25.07
C VAL A 428 3.37 -0.83 24.23
N ASP A 429 2.67 -0.84 23.11
CA ASP A 429 2.51 0.35 22.27
C ASP A 429 1.74 1.44 23.05
N ALA A 430 2.25 2.67 23.06
CA ALA A 430 1.59 3.79 23.71
C ALA A 430 0.41 4.34 22.89
N GLN A 431 0.35 4.07 21.58
CA GLN A 431 -0.68 4.57 20.67
C GLN A 431 -1.90 3.63 20.60
N ILE A 432 -2.50 3.31 21.76
CA ILE A 432 -3.69 2.43 21.84
C ILE A 432 -4.99 3.26 21.85
N SER A 433 -6.06 2.75 21.26
CA SER A 433 -7.38 3.41 21.32
C SER A 433 -7.84 3.65 22.77
N MET A 434 -8.37 4.85 23.05
CA MET A 434 -8.76 5.30 24.40
C MET A 434 -9.70 4.32 25.13
N ASN A 435 -10.60 3.66 24.40
CA ASN A 435 -11.57 2.70 24.94
C ASN A 435 -10.93 1.44 25.53
N ARG A 436 -9.70 1.09 25.10
CA ARG A 436 -9.00 -0.13 25.52
C ARG A 436 -8.05 0.09 26.69
N ILE A 437 -7.69 1.33 27.00
CA ILE A 437 -6.76 1.67 28.09
C ILE A 437 -7.15 1.01 29.43
N PRO A 438 -8.43 1.03 29.87
CA PRO A 438 -8.80 0.39 31.14
C PRO A 438 -8.62 -1.14 31.12
N GLN A 439 -8.80 -1.78 29.96
CA GLN A 439 -8.58 -3.23 29.80
C GLN A 439 -7.09 -3.54 29.82
N THR A 440 -6.30 -2.80 29.05
CA THR A 440 -4.84 -2.91 29.02
C THR A 440 -4.23 -2.73 30.41
N GLN A 441 -4.72 -1.76 31.18
CA GLN A 441 -4.29 -1.55 32.57
C GLN A 441 -4.52 -2.81 33.43
N LYS A 442 -5.74 -3.39 33.38
CA LYS A 442 -6.04 -4.61 34.15
C LYS A 442 -5.16 -5.78 33.76
N VAL A 443 -4.93 -5.98 32.47
CA VAL A 443 -4.05 -7.06 31.96
C VAL A 443 -2.63 -6.87 32.45
N ILE A 444 -2.12 -5.65 32.36
CA ILE A 444 -0.78 -5.31 32.83
C ILE A 444 -0.64 -5.48 34.34
N ASP A 445 -1.65 -5.10 35.12
CA ASP A 445 -1.65 -5.31 36.57
C ASP A 445 -1.60 -6.81 36.92
N VAL A 446 -2.25 -7.67 36.14
CA VAL A 446 -2.17 -9.14 36.29
C VAL A 446 -0.77 -9.63 35.93
N LEU A 447 -0.21 -9.20 34.80
CA LEU A 447 1.12 -9.62 34.36
C LEU A 447 2.23 -9.10 35.31
N ARG A 448 2.07 -7.92 35.89
CA ARG A 448 2.99 -7.36 36.90
C ARG A 448 3.04 -8.21 38.16
N ARG A 449 1.94 -8.86 38.57
CA ARG A 449 1.94 -9.82 39.70
C ARG A 449 2.85 -11.02 39.47
N SER A 450 3.17 -11.34 38.22
CA SER A 450 4.12 -12.41 37.88
C SER A 450 5.59 -11.99 37.98
N GLY A 451 5.88 -10.70 38.25
CA GLY A 451 7.24 -10.16 38.39
C GLY A 451 7.82 -9.51 37.13
N CYS A 452 7.04 -9.42 36.04
CA CYS A 452 7.48 -8.78 34.79
C CYS A 452 7.48 -7.24 34.91
N LYS A 453 8.45 -6.61 34.25
CA LYS A 453 8.51 -5.14 34.08
C LYS A 453 7.80 -4.73 32.80
N ILE A 454 7.44 -3.45 32.68
CA ILE A 454 6.71 -2.90 31.54
C ILE A 454 7.47 -1.72 30.92
N ALA A 455 7.59 -1.77 29.60
CA ALA A 455 8.06 -0.67 28.79
C ALA A 455 6.93 -0.12 27.91
N LEU A 456 6.93 1.18 27.65
CA LEU A 456 6.09 1.78 26.62
C LEU A 456 6.91 2.06 25.36
N ASN A 457 6.37 1.74 24.20
CA ASN A 457 6.93 2.08 22.89
C ASN A 457 6.08 3.13 22.17
N ASN A 458 6.69 3.85 21.22
CA ASN A 458 6.04 4.93 20.45
C ASN A 458 5.40 6.01 21.34
N PHE A 459 6.09 6.40 22.41
CA PHE A 459 5.56 7.38 23.35
C PHE A 459 5.73 8.81 22.84
N SER A 460 4.63 9.57 22.84
CA SER A 460 4.57 10.98 22.43
C SER A 460 3.87 11.84 23.50
N VAL A 461 3.81 13.15 23.27
CA VAL A 461 3.09 14.11 24.14
C VAL A 461 1.57 14.15 23.89
N ASP A 462 1.05 13.20 23.14
CA ASP A 462 -0.39 13.13 22.86
C ASP A 462 -1.20 12.75 24.11
N THR A 463 -2.49 13.08 24.10
CA THR A 463 -3.41 12.85 25.24
C THR A 463 -3.47 11.38 25.63
N THR A 464 -3.44 10.48 24.64
CA THR A 464 -3.60 9.04 24.81
C THR A 464 -2.36 8.38 25.47
N PRO A 465 -1.13 8.51 24.94
CA PRO A 465 0.09 8.04 25.61
C PRO A 465 0.28 8.58 27.03
N LEU A 466 0.03 9.87 27.25
CA LEU A 466 0.16 10.47 28.58
C LEU A 466 -0.83 9.89 29.59
N PHE A 467 -2.07 9.64 29.16
CA PHE A 467 -3.09 9.02 30.01
C PHE A 467 -2.74 7.57 30.35
N LEU A 468 -2.21 6.83 29.36
CA LEU A 468 -1.73 5.47 29.52
C LEU A 468 -0.55 5.40 30.49
N TYR A 469 0.46 6.26 30.30
CA TYR A 469 1.62 6.40 31.19
C TYR A 469 1.20 6.66 32.64
N ARG A 470 0.24 7.56 32.87
CA ARG A 470 -0.25 7.88 34.22
C ARG A 470 -0.91 6.69 34.92
N ARG A 471 -1.54 5.78 34.17
CA ARG A 471 -2.23 4.61 34.71
C ARG A 471 -1.31 3.42 34.91
N ILE A 472 -0.42 3.15 33.96
CA ILE A 472 0.43 1.97 33.97
C ILE A 472 1.70 2.21 34.80
N GLN A 473 2.26 3.43 34.79
CA GLN A 473 3.55 3.73 35.42
C GLN A 473 4.67 2.77 34.95
N PRO A 474 5.11 2.89 33.68
CA PRO A 474 6.15 2.02 33.13
C PRO A 474 7.53 2.34 33.70
N GLU A 475 8.42 1.34 33.75
CA GLU A 475 9.82 1.52 34.17
C GLU A 475 10.67 2.15 33.05
N VAL A 476 10.30 1.90 31.80
CA VAL A 476 11.05 2.33 30.60
C VAL A 476 10.11 2.92 29.55
N VAL A 477 10.54 3.98 28.87
CA VAL A 477 9.77 4.62 27.81
C VAL A 477 10.66 4.86 26.58
N PHE A 478 10.22 4.35 25.43
CA PHE A 478 10.80 4.64 24.12
C PHE A 478 9.98 5.74 23.43
N LEU A 479 10.64 6.84 23.08
CA LEU A 479 9.99 7.95 22.38
C LEU A 479 9.70 7.60 20.92
N ASP A 480 8.58 8.10 20.41
CA ASP A 480 8.20 7.91 19.01
C ASP A 480 9.14 8.66 18.05
N SER A 481 9.62 7.96 17.02
CA SER A 481 10.50 8.54 16.00
C SER A 481 9.80 9.61 15.16
N GLU A 482 8.52 9.43 14.82
CA GLU A 482 7.80 10.39 14.00
C GLU A 482 7.59 11.71 14.76
N TRP A 483 7.20 11.60 16.03
CA TRP A 483 7.09 12.75 16.92
C TRP A 483 8.43 13.48 17.13
N LEU A 484 9.55 12.76 17.25
CA LEU A 484 10.88 13.35 17.36
C LEU A 484 11.28 14.14 16.11
N ASP A 485 10.96 13.64 14.92
CA ASP A 485 11.26 14.34 13.67
C ASP A 485 10.44 15.63 13.54
N VAL A 486 9.15 15.60 13.92
CA VAL A 486 8.31 16.81 14.00
C VAL A 486 8.86 17.83 15.01
N LEU A 487 9.46 17.37 16.11
CA LEU A 487 10.09 18.26 17.09
C LEU A 487 11.37 18.90 16.57
N LYS A 488 12.20 18.19 15.79
CA LYS A 488 13.44 18.74 15.20
C LYS A 488 13.17 19.93 14.27
N GLU A 489 12.02 19.93 13.58
CA GLU A 489 11.63 21.03 12.69
C GLU A 489 11.26 22.32 13.45
N LYS A 490 10.93 22.22 14.74
CA LYS A 490 10.52 23.38 15.55
C LYS A 490 11.74 24.05 16.21
N PRO A 491 11.84 25.39 16.20
CA PRO A 491 12.99 26.11 16.76
C PRO A 491 13.17 25.89 18.27
N ASP A 492 12.08 25.65 19.00
CA ASP A 492 12.09 25.38 20.45
C ASP A 492 12.03 23.88 20.79
N GLY A 493 12.04 22.99 19.79
CA GLY A 493 11.80 21.56 19.96
C GLY A 493 12.81 20.87 20.90
N ASN A 494 14.10 21.19 20.75
CA ASN A 494 15.16 20.59 21.59
C ASN A 494 15.07 21.03 23.05
N MET A 495 14.70 22.30 23.29
CA MET A 495 14.47 22.82 24.65
C MET A 495 13.24 22.18 25.30
N PHE A 496 12.18 21.98 24.52
CA PHE A 496 10.99 21.27 24.98
C PHE A 496 11.30 19.82 25.32
N LEU A 497 12.01 19.11 24.44
CA LEU A 497 12.36 17.70 24.61
C LEU A 497 13.25 17.48 25.85
N SER A 498 14.27 18.31 26.06
CA SER A 498 15.13 18.22 27.26
C SER A 498 14.34 18.39 28.56
N ARG A 499 13.43 19.36 28.64
CA ARG A 499 12.54 19.55 29.81
C ARG A 499 11.59 18.38 30.00
N PHE A 500 11.05 17.84 28.91
CA PHE A 500 10.13 16.72 28.94
C PHE A 500 10.81 15.44 29.44
N VAL A 501 12.00 15.15 28.94
CA VAL A 501 12.83 14.03 29.40
C VAL A 501 13.15 14.16 30.89
N GLN A 502 13.60 15.35 31.34
CA GLN A 502 13.87 15.61 32.76
C GLN A 502 12.64 15.39 33.66
N GLN A 503 11.44 15.73 33.19
CA GLN A 503 10.20 15.48 33.93
C GLN A 503 9.88 13.99 34.11
N ILE A 504 10.19 13.17 33.11
CA ILE A 504 9.95 11.73 33.15
C ILE A 504 11.03 11.02 33.97
N GLU A 505 12.29 11.39 33.78
CA GLU A 505 13.41 10.87 34.55
C GLU A 505 13.30 11.24 36.03
N GLY A 506 12.78 12.43 36.35
CA GLY A 506 12.48 12.85 37.73
C GLY A 506 11.44 11.97 38.45
N ARG A 507 10.72 11.11 37.72
CA ARG A 507 9.78 10.12 38.27
C ARG A 507 10.39 8.72 38.37
N GLY A 508 11.69 8.57 38.11
CA GLY A 508 12.41 7.30 38.16
C GLY A 508 12.20 6.41 36.92
N VAL A 509 11.74 6.98 35.80
CA VAL A 509 11.50 6.24 34.55
C VAL A 509 12.65 6.50 33.58
N SER A 510 13.20 5.42 33.00
CA SER A 510 14.28 5.56 32.01
C SER A 510 13.72 5.90 30.63
N VAL A 511 14.25 6.95 30.00
CA VAL A 511 13.82 7.40 28.68
C VAL A 511 14.85 7.05 27.62
N PHE A 512 14.37 6.45 26.54
CA PHE A 512 15.16 6.02 25.39
C PHE A 512 14.68 6.73 24.12
N ILE A 513 15.63 7.29 23.37
CA ILE A 513 15.37 8.02 22.12
C ILE A 513 15.94 7.19 20.95
N PRO A 514 15.09 6.66 20.04
CA PRO A 514 15.58 5.90 18.88
C PRO A 514 16.32 6.83 17.90
N HIS A 515 17.56 6.49 17.52
CA HIS A 515 18.39 7.35 16.65
C HIS A 515 18.61 6.76 15.24
N ALA A 516 18.83 5.45 15.12
CA ALA A 516 18.83 4.71 13.84
C ALA A 516 18.98 3.19 14.07
N ILE A 517 18.40 2.37 13.18
CA ILE A 517 18.60 0.91 13.18
C ILE A 517 19.75 0.57 12.23
N GLN A 518 20.86 0.01 12.74
CA GLN A 518 21.99 -0.41 11.91
C GLN A 518 21.80 -1.88 11.48
N LYS A 519 21.31 -2.07 10.26
CA LYS A 519 20.96 -3.40 9.70
C LYS A 519 22.13 -4.39 9.60
N SER A 520 23.38 -3.92 9.60
CA SER A 520 24.55 -4.78 9.39
C SER A 520 25.03 -5.52 10.63
N GLN A 521 24.55 -5.17 11.84
CA GLN A 521 25.05 -5.77 13.09
C GLN A 521 23.93 -6.17 14.07
N ASN A 522 22.65 -6.10 13.68
CA ASN A 522 21.51 -6.29 14.60
C ASN A 522 21.58 -5.40 15.86
N ARG A 523 22.09 -4.18 15.72
CA ARG A 523 22.23 -3.23 16.84
C ARG A 523 21.23 -2.09 16.69
N LEU A 524 20.56 -1.74 17.79
CA LEU A 524 19.67 -0.59 17.85
C LEU A 524 20.36 0.52 18.63
N LEU A 525 20.62 1.65 17.95
CA LEU A 525 21.24 2.81 18.58
C LEU A 525 20.16 3.68 19.24
N VAL A 526 20.33 3.87 20.54
CA VAL A 526 19.44 4.63 21.39
C VAL A 526 20.25 5.71 22.10
N LEU A 527 19.76 6.94 22.12
CA LEU A 527 20.30 7.97 23.01
C LEU A 527 19.58 7.85 24.36
N SER A 528 20.35 7.87 25.44
CA SER A 528 19.78 8.03 26.78
C SER A 528 19.25 9.46 26.93
N GLY A 529 18.13 9.62 27.64
CA GLY A 529 17.58 10.94 27.97
C GLY A 529 18.62 11.88 28.60
N ALA A 530 19.53 11.34 29.42
CA ALA A 530 20.65 12.07 30.02
C ALA A 530 21.65 12.65 28.99
N SER A 531 21.81 12.02 27.83
CA SER A 531 22.75 12.47 26.79
C SER A 531 22.19 13.62 25.95
N PHE A 532 20.86 13.70 25.80
CA PHE A 532 20.21 14.74 24.99
C PHE A 532 20.26 16.13 25.65
N GLY A 533 20.52 16.20 26.96
CA GLY A 533 20.72 17.45 27.70
C GLY A 533 22.08 18.13 27.50
N GLN A 534 23.07 17.42 26.93
CA GLN A 534 24.44 17.94 26.75
C GLN A 534 24.74 18.47 25.33
N GLU A 535 23.84 18.34 24.35
CA GLU A 535 24.00 18.91 22.99
C GLU A 535 23.76 20.43 22.92
N LYS A 536 24.23 21.16 23.93
CA LYS A 536 24.54 22.59 23.82
C LYS A 536 26.01 22.80 24.15
N THR A 537 26.89 22.41 23.22
CA THR A 537 28.18 23.05 22.88
C THR A 537 29.08 22.08 22.11
N ALA A 538 28.88 21.97 20.80
CA ALA A 538 29.94 21.65 19.83
C ALA A 538 29.43 21.92 18.41
N GLN A 539 29.04 23.17 18.13
CA GLN A 539 29.31 23.73 16.81
C GLN A 539 30.82 23.96 16.77
N ASP A 540 31.53 22.96 16.27
CA ASP A 540 32.88 23.00 15.69
C ASP A 540 33.54 21.64 15.91
N CYS A 541 33.46 20.78 14.88
CA CYS A 541 34.60 20.00 14.40
C CYS A 541 34.22 19.33 13.08
N ALA A 542 34.85 19.86 12.02
CA ALA A 542 35.20 19.33 10.69
C ALA A 542 34.62 17.98 10.22
#